data_AF-A0AAV1Q172-F1
#
_entry.id   AF-A0AAV1Q172-F1
#
_cell.length_a   1.000
_cell.length_b   1.000
_cell.length_c   1.000
_cell.angle_alpha   90.00
_cell.angle_beta   90.00
_cell.angle_gamma   90.00
#
_symmetry.space_group_name_H-M   'P 1'
#
loop_
_entity.id
_entity.type
_entity.pdbx_description
1 polymer ?
#
loop_
_entity_poly.entity_id
_entity_poly.type
_entity_poly.pdbx_seq_one_letter_code
_entity_poly.pdbx_strand_id
1 'polypeptide(L)'
;MFLQSQRQREEILKLILENESVDSSVDLVDVSKETDGFSGSDLREMCRDAALLCVRDFVHAQNDSVSEDFIRPIHQNDMQKAVGKMKKSKTAGGHGVLQHAALD
;
A
#
# COMPACT_ATOMS: atom_id res chain seq x y z
N MET A 1 -7.21 17.40 -12.69
CA MET A 1 -6.71 16.21 -11.95
C MET A 1 -7.34 16.24 -10.58
N PHE A 2 -8.33 15.38 -10.29
CA PHE A 2 -9.03 15.38 -9.01
C PHE A 2 -8.18 14.66 -7.96
N LEU A 3 -7.37 15.41 -7.21
CA LEU A 3 -6.68 14.90 -6.02
C LEU A 3 -7.75 14.39 -5.05
N GLN A 4 -7.75 13.08 -4.80
CA GLN A 4 -8.67 12.47 -3.85
C GLN A 4 -8.35 13.00 -2.45
N SER A 5 -9.35 13.52 -1.74
CA SER A 5 -9.22 13.88 -0.33
C SER A 5 -8.81 12.66 0.51
N GLN A 6 -8.20 12.89 1.67
CA GLN A 6 -7.86 11.80 2.62
C GLN A 6 -9.05 10.88 2.90
N ARG A 7 -10.22 11.46 3.20
CA ARG A 7 -11.46 10.71 3.43
C ARG A 7 -11.83 9.83 2.23
N GLN A 8 -11.74 10.36 1.01
CA GLN A 8 -12.01 9.55 -0.18
C GLN A 8 -11.04 8.38 -0.32
N ARG A 9 -9.76 8.59 -0.02
CA ARG A 9 -8.77 7.49 -0.03
C ARG A 9 -9.07 6.45 1.04
N GLU A 10 -9.47 6.86 2.24
CA GLU A 10 -9.91 5.96 3.30
C GLU A 10 -11.12 5.11 2.86
N GLU A 11 -12.14 5.71 2.25
CA GLU A 11 -13.31 4.98 1.73
C GLU A 11 -12.93 4.02 0.59
N ILE A 12 -12.02 4.42 -0.30
CA ILE A 12 -11.49 3.55 -1.35
C ILE A 12 -10.72 2.37 -0.73
N LEU A 13 -9.90 2.61 0.30
CA LEU A 13 -9.18 1.56 1.01
C LEU A 13 -10.16 0.56 1.65
N LYS A 14 -11.21 1.04 2.31
CA LYS A 14 -12.28 0.19 2.86
C LYS A 14 -12.93 -0.67 1.78
N LEU A 15 -13.29 -0.07 0.64
CA LEU A 15 -13.91 -0.79 -0.48
C LEU A 15 -12.98 -1.85 -1.09
N ILE A 16 -11.69 -1.54 -1.24
CA ILE A 16 -10.71 -2.50 -1.76
C ILE A 16 -10.54 -3.68 -0.81
N LEU A 17 -10.52 -3.41 0.50
CA LEU A 17 -10.23 -4.38 1.54
C LEU A 17 -11.47 -5.12 2.07
N GLU A 18 -12.68 -4.80 1.60
CA GLU A 18 -13.95 -5.35 2.08
C GLU A 18 -13.99 -6.89 2.05
N ASN A 19 -13.33 -7.51 1.07
CA ASN A 19 -13.30 -8.96 0.89
C ASN A 19 -11.93 -9.58 1.24
N GLU A 20 -11.04 -8.81 1.87
CA GLU A 20 -9.71 -9.26 2.28
C GLU A 20 -9.68 -9.60 3.77
N SER A 21 -8.78 -10.50 4.17
CA SER A 21 -8.52 -10.78 5.57
C SER A 21 -7.60 -9.69 6.14
N VAL A 22 -8.17 -8.72 6.85
CA VAL A 22 -7.44 -7.59 7.45
C VAL A 22 -7.55 -7.65 8.96
N ASP A 23 -6.41 -7.48 9.64
CA ASP A 23 -6.39 -7.48 11.09
C ASP A 23 -7.08 -6.22 11.66
N SER A 24 -7.80 -6.39 12.77
CA SER A 24 -8.53 -5.29 13.42
C SER A 24 -7.65 -4.13 13.91
N SER A 25 -6.33 -4.35 14.05
CA SER A 25 -5.35 -3.32 14.42
C SER A 25 -4.94 -2.41 13.26
N VAL A 26 -5.40 -2.68 12.03
CA VAL A 26 -5.08 -1.84 10.86
C VAL A 26 -5.82 -0.50 10.93
N ASP A 27 -5.05 0.58 10.99
CA ASP A 27 -5.55 1.95 10.97
C ASP A 27 -5.55 2.49 9.53
N LEU A 28 -6.73 2.39 8.87
CA LEU A 28 -6.93 2.91 7.52
C LEU A 28 -6.90 4.44 7.46
N VAL A 29 -7.16 5.14 8.56
CA VAL A 29 -7.03 6.60 8.62
C VAL A 29 -5.55 6.98 8.52
N ASP A 30 -4.68 6.26 9.22
CA ASP A 30 -3.23 6.45 9.12
C ASP A 30 -2.71 6.13 7.71
N VAL A 31 -3.09 4.99 7.15
CA VAL A 31 -2.71 4.62 5.77
C VAL A 31 -3.21 5.67 4.75
N SER A 32 -4.41 6.22 4.94
CA SER A 32 -4.95 7.27 4.05
C SER A 32 -4.15 8.58 4.11
N LYS A 33 -3.58 8.93 5.27
CA LYS A 33 -2.66 10.08 5.43
C LYS A 33 -1.38 9.85 4.65
N GLU A 34 -0.82 8.66 4.74
CA GLU A 34 0.46 8.34 4.11
C GLU A 34 0.37 8.18 2.58
N THR A 35 -0.82 7.97 2.03
CA THR A 35 -1.07 7.73 0.59
C THR A 35 -1.46 9.00 -0.18
N ASP A 36 -1.00 10.17 0.27
CA ASP A 36 -1.25 11.40 -0.47
C ASP A 36 -0.64 11.36 -1.88
N GLY A 37 -1.41 11.84 -2.86
CA GLY A 37 -1.06 11.74 -4.29
C GLY A 37 -1.24 10.36 -4.94
N PHE A 38 -1.83 9.39 -4.23
CA PHE A 38 -2.19 8.08 -4.81
C PHE A 38 -3.53 8.19 -5.54
N SER A 39 -3.60 7.65 -6.76
CA SER A 39 -4.84 7.38 -7.48
C SER A 39 -5.53 6.13 -6.92
N GLY A 40 -6.79 5.90 -7.31
CA GLY A 40 -7.49 4.66 -6.93
C GLY A 40 -6.76 3.39 -7.37
N SER A 41 -6.10 3.41 -8.53
CA SER A 41 -5.28 2.30 -9.02
C SER A 41 -4.01 2.10 -8.18
N ASP A 42 -3.38 3.20 -7.73
CA ASP A 42 -2.22 3.11 -6.83
C ASP A 42 -2.60 2.52 -5.47
N LEU A 43 -3.76 2.90 -4.92
CA LEU A 43 -4.28 2.32 -3.68
C LEU A 43 -4.54 0.81 -3.84
N ARG A 44 -5.12 0.39 -4.97
CA ARG A 44 -5.37 -1.02 -5.27
C ARG A 44 -4.07 -1.82 -5.39
N GLU A 45 -3.09 -1.31 -6.10
CA GLU A 45 -1.79 -2.00 -6.22
C GLU A 45 -1.07 -2.06 -4.86
N MET A 46 -1.15 -1.01 -4.05
CA MET A 46 -0.60 -0.99 -2.71
C MET A 46 -1.24 -2.06 -1.81
N CYS A 47 -2.57 -2.18 -1.78
CA CYS A 47 -3.25 -3.24 -1.03
C CYS A 47 -2.88 -4.64 -1.52
N ARG A 48 -2.75 -4.82 -2.85
CA ARG A 48 -2.31 -6.08 -3.45
C ARG A 48 -0.90 -6.46 -2.99
N ASP A 49 0.02 -5.50 -2.98
CA ASP A 49 1.38 -5.70 -2.46
C ASP A 49 1.38 -6.11 -0.98
N ALA A 50 0.51 -5.51 -0.16
CA ALA A 50 0.36 -5.89 1.25
C ALA A 50 -0.17 -7.33 1.42
N ALA A 51 -1.17 -7.74 0.65
CA ALA A 51 -1.68 -9.11 0.64
C ALA A 51 -0.61 -10.12 0.21
N LEU A 52 0.20 -9.78 -0.79
CA LEU A 52 1.29 -10.65 -1.27
C LEU A 52 2.39 -10.86 -0.24
N LEU A 53 2.61 -9.93 0.70
CA LEU A 53 3.52 -10.15 1.82
C LEU A 53 3.01 -11.28 2.73
N CYS A 54 1.70 -11.35 2.97
CA CYS A 54 1.08 -12.41 3.76
C CYS A 54 1.23 -13.77 3.07
N VAL A 55 1.00 -13.82 1.75
CA VAL A 55 1.22 -15.03 0.93
C VAL A 55 2.67 -15.48 0.97
N ARG A 56 3.62 -14.55 0.84
CA ARG A 56 5.05 -14.87 0.88
C ARG A 56 5.46 -15.44 2.23
N ASP A 57 4.98 -14.84 3.32
CA ASP A 57 5.27 -15.33 4.67
C ASP A 57 4.68 -16.73 4.88
N PHE A 58 3.48 -17.01 4.35
CA PHE A 58 2.88 -18.35 4.35
C PHE A 58 3.73 -19.38 3.58
N VAL A 59 4.17 -19.05 2.36
CA VAL A 59 5.02 -19.94 1.55
C VAL A 59 6.37 -20.20 2.23
N HIS A 60 6.95 -19.19 2.89
CA HIS A 60 8.18 -19.38 3.65
C HIS A 60 7.97 -20.26 4.88
N ALA A 61 6.86 -20.09 5.60
CA ALA A 61 6.53 -20.90 6.77
C ALA A 61 6.27 -22.38 6.41
N GLN A 62 5.65 -22.69 5.27
CA GLN A 62 5.44 -24.08 4.84
C GLN A 62 6.74 -24.87 4.61
N ASN A 63 7.86 -24.20 4.33
CA ASN A 63 9.15 -24.86 4.18
C ASN A 63 9.75 -25.31 5.52
N ASP A 64 9.31 -24.72 6.63
CA ASP A 64 9.66 -25.13 8.00
C ASP A 64 8.51 -25.98 8.56
N SER A 65 8.75 -27.27 8.74
CA SER A 65 7.71 -28.26 8.98
C SER A 65 6.79 -27.93 10.17
N VAL A 66 5.48 -28.00 9.92
CA VAL A 66 4.31 -27.80 10.83
C VAL A 66 3.78 -26.35 10.89
N SER A 67 3.18 -25.87 9.80
CA SER A 67 2.29 -24.69 9.82
C SER A 67 0.92 -25.06 9.26
N GLU A 68 -0.15 -24.56 9.89
CA GLU A 68 -1.52 -24.69 9.37
C GLU A 68 -1.63 -24.05 7.97
N ASP A 69 -2.51 -24.59 7.11
CA ASP A 69 -2.82 -24.06 5.77
C ASP A 69 -3.65 -22.77 5.84
N PHE A 70 -3.13 -21.78 6.57
CA PHE A 70 -3.80 -20.50 6.79
C PHE A 70 -2.88 -19.34 6.45
N ILE A 71 -3.36 -18.46 5.55
CA ILE A 71 -2.70 -17.19 5.27
C ILE A 71 -3.12 -16.20 6.35
N ARG A 72 -2.14 -15.68 7.11
CA ARG A 72 -2.37 -14.67 8.15
C ARG A 72 -3.07 -13.42 7.58
N PRO A 73 -3.86 -12.69 8.39
CA PRO A 73 -4.43 -11.42 7.97
C PRO A 73 -3.34 -10.38 7.62
N ILE A 74 -3.74 -9.39 6.82
CA ILE A 74 -2.96 -8.19 6.53
C ILE A 74 -2.84 -7.36 7.80
N HIS A 75 -1.61 -7.10 8.24
CA HIS A 75 -1.33 -6.25 9.41
C HIS A 75 -0.90 -4.85 8.97
N GLN A 76 -0.90 -3.90 9.92
CA GLN A 76 -0.48 -2.51 9.68
C GLN A 76 0.91 -2.42 9.02
N ASN A 77 1.84 -3.27 9.45
CA ASN A 77 3.19 -3.32 8.90
C ASN A 77 3.24 -3.71 7.41
N ASP A 78 2.32 -4.56 6.94
CA ASP A 78 2.27 -4.92 5.53
C ASP A 78 1.81 -3.73 4.68
N MET A 79 0.82 -2.98 5.18
CA MET A 79 0.36 -1.74 4.56
C MET A 79 1.49 -0.70 4.50
N GLN A 80 2.21 -0.49 5.62
CA GLN A 80 3.34 0.45 5.69
C GLN A 80 4.49 0.06 4.73
N LYS A 81 4.82 -1.24 4.65
CA LYS A 81 5.82 -1.74 3.69
C LYS A 81 5.38 -1.48 2.24
N ALA A 82 4.12 -1.74 1.91
CA ALA A 82 3.57 -1.52 0.59
C ALA A 82 3.55 -0.02 0.22
N VAL A 83 3.12 0.86 1.13
CA VAL A 83 3.18 2.33 0.95
C VAL A 83 4.62 2.78 0.69
N GLY A 84 5.58 2.33 1.51
CA GLY A 84 6.99 2.66 1.35
C GLY A 84 7.57 2.21 0.01
N LYS A 85 7.19 1.02 -0.47
CA LYS A 85 7.57 0.51 -1.79
C LYS A 85 6.98 1.38 -2.92
N MET A 86 5.68 1.66 -2.86
CA MET A 86 4.98 2.45 -3.88
C MET A 86 5.52 3.89 -3.99
N LYS A 87 5.82 4.55 -2.85
CA LYS A 87 6.42 5.88 -2.84
C LYS A 87 7.77 5.92 -3.54
N LYS A 88 8.66 4.95 -3.27
CA LYS A 88 9.98 4.85 -3.91
C LYS A 88 9.86 4.70 -5.43
N SER A 89 8.94 3.86 -5.89
CA SER A 89 8.68 3.66 -7.32
C SER A 89 8.20 4.94 -8.01
N LYS A 90 7.34 5.73 -7.35
CA LYS A 90 6.87 7.01 -7.90
C LYS A 90 7.94 8.11 -7.91
N THR A 91 8.79 8.19 -6.89
CA THR A 91 9.89 9.16 -6.86
C THR A 91 11.00 8.81 -7.84
N ALA A 92 11.22 7.53 -8.13
CA ALA A 92 12.22 7.09 -9.11
C ALA A 92 11.77 7.29 -10.57
N GLY A 93 10.46 7.46 -10.83
CA GLY A 93 9.89 7.66 -12.17
C GLY A 93 9.41 9.10 -12.47
N GLY A 94 9.67 10.06 -11.58
CA GLY A 94 9.21 11.45 -11.74
C GLY A 94 10.10 12.31 -12.63
N HIS A 95 9.56 12.66 -13.80
CA HIS A 95 10.02 13.67 -14.76
C HIS A 95 10.93 14.77 -14.20
N GLY A 96 12.04 15.02 -14.90
CA GLY A 96 12.83 16.24 -14.77
C GLY A 96 11.97 17.48 -15.02
N VAL A 97 11.57 18.14 -13.95
CA VAL A 97 11.23 19.56 -14.00
C VAL A 97 12.58 20.28 -13.93
N LEU A 98 13.18 20.55 -15.09
CA LEU A 98 14.23 21.54 -15.18
C LEU A 98 13.59 22.88 -14.80
N GLN A 99 13.93 23.33 -13.59
CA GLN A 99 13.67 24.67 -13.13
C GLN A 99 14.24 25.65 -14.15
N HIS A 100 13.45 26.69 -14.47
CA HIS A 100 13.94 27.87 -15.17
C HIS A 100 15.22 28.37 -14.48
N ALA A 101 16.37 28.22 -15.14
CA ALA A 101 17.55 28.99 -14.81
C ALA A 101 17.37 30.39 -15.43
N ALA A 102 17.02 31.36 -14.60
CA ALA A 102 17.44 32.73 -14.83
C ALA A 102 18.95 32.83 -14.53
N LEU A 103 19.60 33.82 -15.17
CA LEU A 103 20.99 34.31 -15.05
C LEU A 103 21.90 33.96 -16.24
N ASP A 104 21.77 34.71 -17.35
CA ASP A 104 22.71 35.77 -17.77
C ASP A 104 22.02 36.69 -18.81
#